data_AF-A0A7W4J9P0-F1
#
_entry.id   AF-A0A7W4J9P0-F1
#
_cell.length_a   1.000
_cell.length_b   1.000
_cell.length_c   1.000
_cell.angle_alpha   90.00
_cell.angle_beta   90.00
_cell.angle_gamma   90.00
#
_symmetry.space_group_name_H-M   'P 1'
#
loop_
_entity.id
_entity.type
_entity.pdbx_description
1 polymer ?
#
loop_
_entity_poly.entity_id
_entity_poly.type
_entity_poly.pdbx_seq_one_letter_code
_entity_poly.pdbx_strand_id
1 'polypeptide(L)'
;MAAAEMDFVARYALSQGWSLKPRTILVEGTSDVALFGLAARLFCRSTGKDLLGDLAILAAGEGDRGGTHGVVRELVTMRNLSRAYLSPAGRPVYRVIGLFDNDVAGQKAVKGARNVDASIIEYRDVFRLRPKMPLRGNLDHVALKRSFEEQNEAYKGLSWELEDLIGPALMELFLDEHPTALMREHVMFDRTHRELTRDGKSRLVRFCQIHADLANLNDLVTTMHAIRHYLVLPTLA
;
A
#
# COMPACT_ATOMS: atom_id res chain seq x y z
N MET A 1 -18.92 -5.51 31.41
CA MET A 1 -18.62 -6.12 30.10
C MET A 1 -17.25 -6.77 30.21
N ALA A 2 -17.16 -8.09 30.07
CA ALA A 2 -15.86 -8.77 30.03
C ALA A 2 -15.09 -8.25 28.81
N ALA A 3 -13.83 -7.84 28.99
CA ALA A 3 -12.96 -7.51 27.88
C ALA A 3 -12.91 -8.75 26.97
N ALA A 4 -13.33 -8.61 25.71
CA ALA A 4 -13.23 -9.70 24.75
C ALA A 4 -11.77 -10.16 24.71
N GLU A 5 -11.54 -11.43 25.02
CA GLU A 5 -10.20 -11.98 25.04
C GLU A 5 -9.58 -11.81 23.65
N MET A 6 -8.42 -11.15 23.60
CA MET A 6 -7.73 -10.87 22.35
C MET A 6 -7.36 -12.17 21.66
N ASP A 7 -7.76 -12.34 20.41
CA ASP A 7 -7.46 -13.54 19.63
C ASP A 7 -5.96 -13.64 19.29
N PHE A 8 -5.51 -14.84 18.91
CA PHE A 8 -4.08 -15.10 18.69
C PHE A 8 -3.50 -14.35 17.48
N VAL A 9 -4.32 -13.96 16.50
CA VAL A 9 -3.87 -13.13 15.36
C VAL A 9 -3.62 -11.71 15.85
N ALA A 10 -4.54 -11.14 16.63
CA ALA A 10 -4.39 -9.83 17.24
C ALA A 10 -3.22 -9.79 18.24
N ARG A 11 -2.99 -10.86 19.02
CA ARG A 11 -1.81 -10.97 19.91
C ARG A 11 -0.50 -10.95 19.13
N TYR A 12 -0.42 -11.70 18.01
CA TYR A 12 0.75 -11.65 17.14
C TYR A 12 0.98 -10.24 16.61
N ALA A 13 -0.06 -9.60 16.06
CA ALA A 13 0.08 -8.24 15.55
C ALA A 13 0.52 -7.25 16.63
N LEU A 14 -0.03 -7.36 17.85
CA LEU A 14 0.38 -6.51 18.98
C LEU A 14 1.86 -6.72 19.35
N SER A 15 2.36 -7.95 19.28
CA SER A 15 3.80 -8.25 19.48
C SER A 15 4.72 -7.58 18.45
N GLN A 16 4.18 -7.25 17.28
CA GLN A 16 4.87 -6.47 16.25
C GLN A 16 4.65 -4.95 16.41
N GLY A 17 3.91 -4.52 17.44
CA GLY A 17 3.52 -3.12 17.64
C GLY A 17 2.42 -2.65 16.70
N TRP A 18 1.68 -3.56 16.06
CA TRP A 18 0.66 -3.21 15.08
C TRP A 18 -0.74 -3.08 15.68
N SER A 19 -1.48 -2.10 15.18
CA SER A 19 -2.93 -2.00 15.38
C SER A 19 -3.67 -2.70 14.26
N LEU A 20 -3.87 -4.02 14.39
CA LEU A 20 -4.53 -4.85 13.37
C LEU A 20 -6.00 -4.50 13.19
N LYS A 21 -6.48 -4.55 11.94
CA LYS A 21 -7.91 -4.51 11.60
C LYS A 21 -8.30 -5.72 10.74
N PRO A 22 -9.60 -6.08 10.67
CA PRO A 22 -10.06 -7.18 9.83
C PRO A 22 -9.62 -7.08 8.36
N ARG A 23 -9.41 -5.86 7.85
CA ARG A 23 -8.77 -5.61 6.56
C ARG A 23 -7.48 -4.86 6.80
N THR A 24 -6.38 -5.44 6.33
CA THR A 24 -5.04 -4.93 6.60
C THR A 24 -4.17 -5.03 5.35
N ILE A 25 -3.38 -4.00 5.11
CA ILE A 25 -2.37 -3.94 4.05
C ILE A 25 -1.00 -3.91 4.73
N LEU A 26 -0.10 -4.79 4.29
CA LEU A 26 1.32 -4.75 4.62
C LEU A 26 2.05 -3.97 3.53
N VAL A 27 2.78 -2.94 3.94
CA VAL A 27 3.64 -2.11 3.09
C VAL A 27 5.11 -2.24 3.53
N GLU A 28 6.03 -1.79 2.69
CA GLU A 28 7.45 -2.07 2.84
C GLU A 28 8.09 -1.30 3.99
N GLY A 29 7.69 -0.04 4.19
CA GLY A 29 8.30 0.85 5.16
C GLY A 29 7.33 1.74 5.93
N THR A 30 7.84 2.36 6.99
CA THR A 30 7.09 3.32 7.81
C THR A 30 6.82 4.64 7.09
N SER A 31 7.65 4.99 6.09
CA SER A 31 7.40 6.10 5.16
C SER A 31 6.06 5.92 4.42
N ASP A 32 5.78 4.71 3.95
CA ASP A 32 4.55 4.40 3.22
C ASP A 32 3.33 4.58 4.10
N VAL A 33 3.40 4.04 5.33
CA VAL A 33 2.37 4.21 6.36
C VAL A 33 2.15 5.69 6.65
N ALA A 34 3.22 6.48 6.75
CA ALA A 34 3.14 7.91 7.04
C ALA A 34 2.46 8.70 5.91
N LEU A 35 2.80 8.41 4.65
CA LEU A 35 2.19 9.07 3.47
C LEU A 35 0.71 8.72 3.33
N PHE A 36 0.35 7.43 3.39
CA PHE A 36 -1.06 7.03 3.36
C PHE A 36 -1.84 7.61 4.55
N GLY A 37 -1.26 7.58 5.75
CA GLY A 37 -1.87 8.16 6.95
C GLY A 37 -2.09 9.67 6.82
N LEU A 38 -1.15 10.40 6.20
CA LEU A 38 -1.30 11.82 5.92
C LEU A 38 -2.44 12.08 4.92
N ALA A 39 -2.45 11.38 3.79
CA ALA A 39 -3.52 11.49 2.79
C ALA A 39 -4.90 11.19 3.39
N ALA A 40 -5.01 10.14 4.21
CA ALA A 40 -6.26 9.78 4.89
C ALA A 40 -6.73 10.85 5.87
N ARG A 41 -5.82 11.46 6.65
CA ARG A 41 -6.16 12.56 7.55
C ARG A 41 -6.64 13.79 6.80
N LEU A 42 -5.96 14.17 5.71
CA LEU A 42 -6.36 15.33 4.90
C LEU A 42 -7.72 15.10 4.23
N PHE A 43 -7.96 13.89 3.72
CA PHE A 43 -9.25 13.50 3.16
C PHE A 43 -10.37 13.57 4.22
N CYS A 44 -10.14 12.99 5.41
CA CYS A 44 -11.11 13.02 6.50
C CYS A 44 -11.43 14.44 6.95
N ARG A 45 -10.42 15.33 7.05
CA ARG A 45 -10.66 16.76 7.35
C ARG A 45 -11.51 17.44 6.30
N SER A 46 -11.33 17.11 5.03
CA SER A 46 -12.07 17.74 3.93
C SER A 46 -13.49 17.18 3.73
N THR A 47 -13.73 15.91 4.04
CA THR A 47 -14.98 15.20 3.68
C THR A 47 -15.76 14.64 4.88
N GLY A 48 -15.14 14.58 6.06
CA GLY A 48 -15.65 13.90 7.25
C GLY A 48 -15.59 12.37 7.19
N LYS A 49 -14.98 11.78 6.16
CA LYS A 49 -14.95 10.32 5.93
C LYS A 49 -13.58 9.73 6.24
N ASP A 50 -13.55 8.65 7.02
CA ASP A 50 -12.30 8.00 7.45
C ASP A 50 -11.93 6.83 6.54
N LEU A 51 -10.96 7.04 5.64
CA LEU A 51 -10.42 6.00 4.74
C LEU A 51 -9.77 4.83 5.47
N LEU A 52 -9.30 5.04 6.70
CA LEU A 52 -8.63 4.04 7.51
C LEU A 52 -9.51 3.56 8.67
N GLY A 53 -10.81 3.88 8.70
CA GLY A 53 -11.71 3.52 9.81
C GLY A 53 -11.83 2.01 10.01
N ASP A 54 -11.99 1.26 8.91
CA ASP A 54 -12.14 -0.20 8.84
C ASP A 54 -10.93 -0.89 8.16
N LEU A 55 -9.89 -0.13 7.82
CA LEU A 55 -8.69 -0.56 7.10
C LEU A 55 -7.42 -0.19 7.88
N ALA A 56 -6.50 -1.13 8.05
CA ALA A 56 -5.17 -0.85 8.59
C ALA A 56 -4.10 -0.90 7.50
N ILE A 57 -3.10 -0.03 7.60
CA ILE A 57 -1.87 -0.06 6.79
C ILE A 57 -0.71 -0.19 7.76
N LEU A 58 0.08 -1.25 7.62
CA LEU A 58 1.13 -1.63 8.55
C LEU A 58 2.45 -1.80 7.80
N ALA A 59 3.52 -1.21 8.33
CA ALA A 59 4.86 -1.48 7.83
C ALA A 59 5.31 -2.87 8.28
N ALA A 60 5.86 -3.67 7.37
CA ALA A 60 6.37 -4.99 7.70
C ALA A 60 7.63 -4.96 8.60
N GLY A 61 8.28 -3.80 8.71
CA GLY A 61 9.41 -3.55 9.60
C GLY A 61 10.22 -2.32 9.18
N GLU A 62 11.30 -2.04 9.90
CA GLU A 62 12.28 -1.02 9.55
C GLU A 62 13.63 -1.66 9.23
N GLY A 63 14.44 -1.00 8.39
CA GLY A 63 15.78 -1.46 8.02
C GLY A 63 15.77 -2.89 7.48
N ASP A 64 16.63 -3.75 8.01
CA ASP A 64 16.78 -5.15 7.59
C ASP A 64 15.55 -6.03 7.86
N ARG A 65 14.62 -5.56 8.72
CA ARG A 65 13.36 -6.28 8.99
C ARG A 65 12.25 -5.89 8.03
N GLY A 66 12.36 -4.73 7.37
CA GLY A 66 11.37 -4.18 6.44
C GLY A 66 11.62 -4.57 4.98
N GLY A 67 11.14 -3.73 4.07
CA GLY A 67 11.27 -3.93 2.62
C GLY A 67 10.43 -5.11 2.11
N THR A 68 10.58 -5.38 0.82
CA THR A 68 9.93 -6.51 0.13
C THR A 68 9.99 -7.85 0.89
N HIS A 69 11.15 -8.25 1.42
CA HIS A 69 11.31 -9.50 2.17
C HIS A 69 10.54 -9.51 3.49
N GLY A 70 10.54 -8.39 4.22
CA GLY A 70 9.73 -8.21 5.41
C GLY A 70 8.25 -8.43 5.09
N VAL A 71 7.74 -7.77 4.05
CA VAL A 71 6.33 -7.90 3.64
C VAL A 71 5.98 -9.35 3.33
N VAL A 72 6.82 -10.07 2.58
CA VAL A 72 6.57 -11.48 2.24
C VAL A 72 6.54 -12.37 3.50
N ARG A 73 7.52 -12.20 4.40
CA ARG A 73 7.59 -12.95 5.66
C ARG A 73 6.31 -12.74 6.48
N GLU A 74 5.96 -11.49 6.71
CA GLU A 74 4.81 -11.14 7.55
C GLU A 74 3.48 -11.53 6.90
N LEU A 75 3.36 -11.42 5.57
CA LEU A 75 2.17 -11.85 4.84
C LEU A 75 1.93 -13.35 5.01
N VAL A 76 2.96 -14.19 4.86
CA VAL A 76 2.84 -15.65 5.01
C VAL A 76 2.42 -16.00 6.44
N THR A 77 3.06 -15.39 7.44
CA THR A 77 2.73 -15.60 8.86
C THR A 77 1.28 -15.21 9.14
N MET A 78 0.90 -13.97 8.81
CA MET A 78 -0.45 -13.46 9.07
C MET A 78 -1.52 -14.26 8.34
N ARG A 79 -1.24 -14.71 7.11
CA ARG A 79 -2.17 -15.53 6.34
C ARG A 79 -2.40 -16.89 6.99
N ASN A 80 -1.36 -17.55 7.47
CA ASN A 80 -1.49 -18.83 8.17
C ASN A 80 -2.28 -18.69 9.48
N LEU A 81 -1.99 -17.66 10.26
CA LEU A 81 -2.75 -17.35 11.47
C LEU A 81 -4.23 -17.04 11.16
N SER A 82 -4.47 -16.21 10.14
CA SER A 82 -5.83 -15.83 9.73
C SER A 82 -6.66 -17.02 9.24
N ARG A 83 -6.04 -18.01 8.58
CA ARG A 83 -6.70 -19.25 8.15
C ARG A 83 -7.12 -20.15 9.31
N ALA A 84 -6.44 -20.04 10.46
CA ALA A 84 -6.80 -20.76 11.68
C ALA A 84 -7.86 -20.01 12.52
N TYR A 85 -7.99 -18.69 12.35
CA TYR A 85 -8.97 -17.87 13.09
C TYR A 85 -10.21 -17.56 12.24
N LEU A 86 -11.22 -18.40 12.39
CA LEU A 86 -12.45 -18.35 11.61
C LEU A 86 -13.60 -17.73 12.40
N SER A 87 -14.44 -16.99 11.70
CA SER A 87 -15.77 -16.59 12.16
C SER A 87 -16.68 -17.82 12.34
N PRO A 88 -17.82 -17.68 13.05
CA PRO A 88 -18.81 -18.76 13.17
C PRO A 88 -19.31 -19.31 11.84
N ALA A 89 -19.26 -18.52 10.76
CA ALA A 89 -19.59 -18.93 9.40
C ALA A 89 -18.45 -19.66 8.66
N GLY A 90 -17.36 -20.01 9.35
CA GLY A 90 -16.19 -20.71 8.79
C GLY A 90 -15.30 -19.85 7.90
N ARG A 91 -15.48 -18.52 7.89
CA ARG A 91 -14.67 -17.60 7.06
C ARG A 91 -13.57 -16.95 7.90
N PRO A 92 -12.33 -16.77 7.36
CA PRO A 92 -11.29 -16.00 8.04
C PRO A 92 -11.78 -14.62 8.45
N VAL A 93 -11.55 -14.25 9.71
CA VAL A 93 -11.92 -12.92 10.22
C VAL A 93 -11.02 -11.84 9.61
N TYR A 94 -9.72 -12.13 9.57
CA TYR A 94 -8.69 -11.23 9.06
C TYR A 94 -8.37 -11.53 7.60
N ARG A 95 -8.26 -10.46 6.81
CA ARG A 95 -7.76 -10.46 5.43
C ARG A 95 -6.59 -9.50 5.35
N VAL A 96 -5.40 -10.06 5.18
CA VAL A 96 -4.15 -9.33 5.02
C VAL A 96 -3.65 -9.48 3.59
N ILE A 97 -3.23 -8.37 2.98
CA ILE A 97 -2.62 -8.35 1.64
C ILE A 97 -1.27 -7.63 1.70
N GLY A 98 -0.36 -7.97 0.78
CA GLY A 98 0.87 -7.21 0.57
C GLY A 98 0.69 -6.16 -0.54
N LEU A 99 1.23 -4.97 -0.34
CA LEU A 99 1.35 -3.92 -1.35
C LEU A 99 2.83 -3.59 -1.54
N PHE A 100 3.29 -3.66 -2.79
CA PHE A 100 4.66 -3.42 -3.17
C PHE A 100 4.74 -2.28 -4.18
N ASP A 101 5.91 -1.65 -4.27
CA ASP A 101 6.25 -0.83 -5.42
C ASP A 101 6.32 -1.71 -6.68
N ASN A 102 6.19 -1.09 -7.86
CA ASN A 102 6.34 -1.75 -9.15
C ASN A 102 7.75 -1.54 -9.73
N ASP A 103 8.75 -1.68 -8.89
CA ASP A 103 10.16 -1.70 -9.26
C ASP A 103 10.65 -3.14 -9.45
N VAL A 104 11.97 -3.33 -9.59
CA VAL A 104 12.58 -4.66 -9.72
C VAL A 104 12.42 -5.46 -8.42
N ALA A 105 12.52 -4.83 -7.25
CA ALA A 105 12.40 -5.51 -5.98
C ALA A 105 10.98 -6.04 -5.76
N GLY A 106 9.95 -5.21 -5.93
CA GLY A 106 8.55 -5.60 -5.80
C GLY A 106 8.13 -6.69 -6.79
N GLN A 107 8.63 -6.64 -8.03
CA GLN A 107 8.45 -7.73 -9.01
C GLN A 107 9.03 -9.06 -8.54
N LYS A 108 10.23 -9.03 -7.95
CA LYS A 108 10.86 -10.23 -7.36
C LYS A 108 10.11 -10.68 -6.10
N ALA A 109 9.61 -9.75 -5.30
CA ALA A 109 8.87 -10.03 -4.07
C ALA A 109 7.59 -10.82 -4.34
N VAL A 110 6.79 -10.40 -5.33
CA VAL A 110 5.57 -11.11 -5.73
C VAL A 110 5.88 -12.54 -6.18
N LYS A 111 6.93 -12.74 -6.98
CA LYS A 111 7.40 -14.08 -7.38
C LYS A 111 7.90 -14.89 -6.17
N GLY A 112 8.67 -14.26 -5.29
CA GLY A 112 9.20 -14.86 -4.08
C GLY A 112 8.11 -15.33 -3.12
N ALA A 113 7.08 -14.50 -2.91
CA ALA A 113 5.92 -14.85 -2.09
C ALA A 113 5.24 -16.13 -2.58
N ARG A 114 5.04 -16.23 -3.91
CA ARG A 114 4.47 -17.43 -4.53
C ARG A 114 5.38 -18.66 -4.42
N ASN A 115 6.70 -18.48 -4.42
CA ASN A 115 7.64 -19.59 -4.23
C ASN A 115 7.61 -20.12 -2.80
N VAL A 116 7.40 -19.24 -1.80
CA VAL A 116 7.25 -19.63 -0.39
C VAL A 116 5.89 -20.28 -0.13
N ASP A 117 4.83 -19.71 -0.71
CA ASP A 117 3.47 -20.25 -0.62
C ASP A 117 2.78 -20.13 -1.99
N ALA A 118 2.68 -21.26 -2.70
CA ALA A 118 2.10 -21.32 -4.05
C ALA A 118 0.63 -20.87 -4.13
N SER A 119 -0.05 -20.78 -2.98
CA SER A 119 -1.42 -20.29 -2.89
C SER A 119 -1.52 -18.78 -2.71
N ILE A 120 -0.41 -18.05 -2.66
CA ILE A 120 -0.37 -16.58 -2.81
C ILE A 120 -0.54 -16.22 -4.28
N ILE A 121 -1.56 -15.41 -4.57
CA ILE A 121 -1.94 -15.01 -5.93
C ILE A 121 -1.84 -13.50 -6.08
N GLU A 122 -1.18 -13.05 -7.14
CA GLU A 122 -1.12 -11.63 -7.52
C GLU A 122 -2.52 -11.10 -7.88
N TYR A 123 -2.82 -9.86 -7.49
CA TYR A 123 -4.13 -9.22 -7.58
C TYR A 123 -5.21 -9.88 -6.72
N ARG A 124 -4.80 -10.69 -5.74
CA ARG A 124 -5.67 -11.23 -4.70
C ARG A 124 -5.05 -11.05 -3.33
N ASP A 125 -3.86 -11.62 -3.15
CA ASP A 125 -3.11 -11.66 -1.89
C ASP A 125 -1.95 -10.64 -1.88
N VAL A 126 -1.41 -10.32 -3.06
CA VAL A 126 -0.35 -9.34 -3.25
C VAL A 126 -0.68 -8.42 -4.42
N PHE A 127 -0.37 -7.14 -4.26
CA PHE A 127 -0.61 -6.09 -5.25
C PHE A 127 0.67 -5.30 -5.46
N ARG A 128 0.83 -4.76 -6.67
CA ARG A 128 1.88 -3.80 -6.99
C ARG A 128 1.23 -2.47 -7.34
N LEU A 129 1.83 -1.38 -6.86
CA LEU A 129 1.43 -0.04 -7.25
C LEU A 129 1.57 0.14 -8.75
N ARG A 130 0.65 0.87 -9.36
CA ARG A 130 0.69 1.20 -10.79
C ARG A 130 0.22 2.64 -10.97
N PRO A 131 0.61 3.32 -12.06
CA PRO A 131 0.12 4.68 -12.33
C PRO A 131 -1.40 4.79 -12.39
N LYS A 132 -2.10 3.70 -12.75
CA LYS A 132 -3.55 3.57 -12.65
C LYS A 132 -3.92 2.32 -11.86
N MET A 133 -4.58 2.53 -10.73
CA MET A 133 -5.16 1.48 -9.88
C MET A 133 -6.66 1.35 -10.24
N PRO A 134 -7.11 0.24 -10.85
CA PRO A 134 -8.51 0.09 -11.26
C PRO A 134 -9.50 0.22 -10.09
N LEU A 135 -10.41 1.18 -10.13
CA LEU A 135 -11.35 1.47 -9.02
C LEU A 135 -12.61 0.59 -9.02
N ARG A 136 -12.95 0.00 -10.16
CA ARG A 136 -14.22 -0.73 -10.36
C ARG A 136 -13.97 -1.93 -11.26
N GLY A 137 -14.85 -2.92 -11.15
CA GLY A 137 -14.83 -4.11 -11.98
C GLY A 137 -14.93 -5.38 -11.16
N ASN A 138 -14.75 -6.49 -11.86
CA ASN A 138 -14.78 -7.83 -11.27
C ASN A 138 -13.55 -8.03 -10.36
N LEU A 139 -13.80 -8.51 -9.14
CA LEU A 139 -12.78 -8.79 -8.13
C LEU A 139 -12.15 -10.18 -8.28
N ASP A 140 -12.60 -10.99 -9.25
CA ASP A 140 -11.84 -12.16 -9.64
C ASP A 140 -10.44 -11.75 -10.10
N HIS A 141 -9.43 -12.41 -9.56
CA HIS A 141 -8.02 -12.07 -9.76
C HIS A 141 -7.59 -12.08 -11.24
N VAL A 142 -8.18 -12.93 -12.09
CA VAL A 142 -7.86 -12.98 -13.52
C VAL A 142 -8.43 -11.74 -14.22
N ALA A 143 -9.69 -11.41 -13.93
CA ALA A 143 -10.33 -10.23 -14.48
C ALA A 143 -9.66 -8.94 -13.98
N LEU A 144 -9.30 -8.88 -12.70
CA LEU A 144 -8.61 -7.73 -12.11
C LEU A 144 -7.21 -7.56 -12.71
N LYS A 145 -6.44 -8.65 -12.84
CA LYS A 145 -5.15 -8.64 -13.54
C LYS A 145 -5.27 -8.06 -14.95
N ARG A 146 -6.24 -8.54 -15.74
CA ARG A 146 -6.48 -8.03 -17.09
C ARG A 146 -6.80 -6.54 -17.08
N SER A 147 -7.62 -6.08 -16.14
CA SER A 147 -7.92 -4.65 -15.99
C SER A 147 -6.68 -3.81 -15.63
N PHE A 148 -5.78 -4.34 -14.81
CA PHE A 148 -4.51 -3.69 -14.50
C PHE A 148 -3.63 -3.57 -15.74
N GLU A 149 -3.52 -4.65 -16.53
CA GLU A 149 -2.74 -4.70 -17.76
C GLU A 149 -3.31 -3.73 -18.82
N GLU A 150 -4.61 -3.80 -19.09
CA GLU A 150 -5.30 -2.93 -20.06
C GLU A 150 -5.15 -1.44 -19.72
N GLN A 151 -5.38 -1.05 -18.45
CA GLN A 151 -5.34 0.35 -18.04
C GLN A 151 -3.91 0.90 -17.93
N ASN A 152 -2.90 0.04 -17.83
CA ASN A 152 -1.51 0.45 -17.69
C ASN A 152 -0.62 0.03 -18.87
N GLU A 153 -1.19 -0.40 -20.01
CA GLU A 153 -0.38 -0.81 -21.16
C GLU A 153 0.51 0.35 -21.68
N ALA A 154 0.01 1.59 -21.61
CA ALA A 154 0.79 2.78 -21.93
C ALA A 154 2.01 2.97 -21.00
N TYR A 155 1.99 2.42 -19.78
CA TYR A 155 3.07 2.59 -18.79
C TYR A 155 3.94 1.33 -18.66
N LYS A 156 3.93 0.47 -19.67
CA LYS A 156 4.65 -0.80 -19.65
C LYS A 156 6.15 -0.59 -19.56
N GLY A 157 6.76 -1.14 -18.52
CA GLY A 157 8.19 -0.99 -18.23
C GLY A 157 8.54 0.22 -17.37
N LEU A 158 7.56 1.05 -17.00
CA LEU A 158 7.75 2.12 -16.02
C LEU A 158 7.81 1.53 -14.60
N SER A 159 8.91 1.78 -13.89
CA SER A 159 8.96 1.61 -12.44
C SER A 159 7.98 2.58 -11.80
N TRP A 160 7.32 2.17 -10.72
CA TRP A 160 6.34 3.04 -10.06
C TRP A 160 6.39 2.81 -8.56
N GLU A 161 6.69 3.87 -7.82
CA GLU A 161 6.84 3.85 -6.37
C GLU A 161 5.76 4.70 -5.72
N LEU A 162 5.59 4.57 -4.40
CA LEU A 162 4.60 5.35 -3.67
C LEU A 162 4.84 6.86 -3.79
N GLU A 163 6.11 7.29 -3.82
CA GLU A 163 6.47 8.70 -3.97
C GLU A 163 5.99 9.31 -5.30
N ASP A 164 5.82 8.50 -6.34
CA ASP A 164 5.33 8.95 -7.66
C ASP A 164 3.83 9.31 -7.64
N LEU A 165 3.12 8.98 -6.55
CA LEU A 165 1.72 9.39 -6.34
C LEU A 165 1.60 10.80 -5.75
N ILE A 166 2.71 11.47 -5.45
CA ILE A 166 2.71 12.85 -5.00
C ILE A 166 2.53 13.78 -6.21
N GLY A 167 1.61 14.72 -6.07
CA GLY A 167 1.25 15.66 -7.12
C GLY A 167 2.46 16.47 -7.63
N PRO A 168 2.49 16.78 -8.94
CA PRO A 168 3.67 17.37 -9.58
C PRO A 168 4.07 18.71 -8.97
N ALA A 169 3.11 19.56 -8.62
CA ALA A 169 3.40 20.87 -8.03
C ALA A 169 4.14 20.78 -6.68
N LEU A 170 3.74 19.85 -5.80
CA LEU A 170 4.43 19.64 -4.53
C LEU A 170 5.80 18.99 -4.73
N MET A 171 5.91 18.07 -5.69
CA MET A 171 7.18 17.43 -6.02
C MET A 171 8.19 18.42 -6.60
N GLU A 172 7.77 19.31 -7.50
CA GLU A 172 8.60 20.40 -8.04
C GLU A 172 9.13 21.28 -6.92
N LEU A 173 8.25 21.74 -6.02
CA LEU A 173 8.66 22.55 -4.86
C LEU A 173 9.67 21.82 -3.97
N PHE A 174 9.44 20.53 -3.70
CA PHE A 174 10.36 19.71 -2.92
C PHE A 174 11.75 19.61 -3.58
N LEU A 175 11.80 19.40 -4.90
CA LEU A 175 13.05 19.25 -5.63
C LEU A 175 13.81 20.57 -5.77
N ASP A 176 13.12 21.70 -5.81
CA ASP A 176 13.74 23.02 -5.76
C ASP A 176 14.44 23.26 -4.41
N GLU A 177 13.84 22.86 -3.30
CA GLU A 177 14.43 22.98 -1.96
C GLU A 177 15.49 21.90 -1.65
N HIS A 178 15.39 20.75 -2.32
CA HIS A 178 16.26 19.60 -2.10
C HIS A 178 16.77 19.01 -3.42
N PRO A 179 17.57 19.75 -4.21
CA PRO A 179 17.98 19.34 -5.56
C PRO A 179 18.82 18.06 -5.58
N THR A 180 19.48 17.70 -4.48
CA THR A 180 20.26 16.46 -4.36
C THR A 180 19.42 15.23 -4.02
N ALA A 181 18.11 15.38 -3.82
CA ALA A 181 17.23 14.26 -3.48
C ALA A 181 16.95 13.34 -4.67
N LEU A 182 16.94 13.88 -5.89
CA LEU A 182 16.65 13.16 -7.13
C LEU A 182 17.91 12.47 -7.68
N MET A 183 17.82 11.17 -7.92
CA MET A 183 18.85 10.40 -8.62
C MET A 183 18.58 10.35 -10.12
N ARG A 184 17.33 10.06 -10.48
CA ARG A 184 16.91 9.90 -11.88
C ARG A 184 15.43 10.20 -12.05
N GLU A 185 15.08 10.69 -13.22
CA GLU A 185 13.69 10.84 -13.64
C GLU A 185 13.44 10.07 -14.94
N HIS A 186 12.26 9.47 -15.06
CA HIS A 186 11.80 8.81 -16.28
C HIS A 186 10.35 9.20 -16.56
N VAL A 187 10.14 9.90 -17.67
CA VAL A 187 8.81 10.32 -18.13
C VAL A 187 8.28 9.33 -19.16
N MET A 188 7.06 8.86 -18.97
CA MET A 188 6.35 7.98 -19.89
C MET A 188 4.89 8.41 -20.01
N PHE A 189 4.53 8.91 -21.19
CA PHE A 189 3.25 9.58 -21.45
C PHE A 189 2.97 10.71 -20.46
N ASP A 190 1.89 10.62 -19.69
CA ASP A 190 1.41 11.60 -18.71
C ASP A 190 1.91 11.32 -17.29
N ARG A 191 2.87 10.41 -17.12
CA ARG A 191 3.37 9.96 -15.82
C ARG A 191 4.88 10.07 -15.74
N THR A 192 5.38 10.40 -14.55
CA THR A 192 6.79 10.60 -14.29
C THR A 192 7.20 9.80 -13.07
N HIS A 193 8.11 8.85 -13.28
CA HIS A 193 8.78 8.13 -12.21
C HIS A 193 10.03 8.89 -11.76
N ARG A 194 10.21 9.04 -10.45
CA ARG A 194 11.33 9.74 -9.83
C ARG A 194 12.04 8.82 -8.85
N GLU A 195 13.23 8.39 -9.24
CA GLU A 195 14.11 7.65 -8.36
C GLU A 195 14.76 8.63 -7.38
N LEU A 196 14.35 8.58 -6.12
CA LEU A 196 14.89 9.40 -5.04
C LEU A 196 15.96 8.65 -4.26
N THR A 197 16.95 9.38 -3.77
CA THR A 197 17.88 8.86 -2.77
C THR A 197 17.13 8.42 -1.50
N ARG A 198 17.71 7.50 -0.72
CA ARG A 198 17.12 7.06 0.55
C ARG A 198 16.84 8.21 1.52
N ASP A 199 17.78 9.16 1.60
CA ASP A 199 17.60 10.37 2.41
C ASP A 199 16.54 11.30 1.78
N GLY A 200 16.53 11.43 0.45
CA GLY A 200 15.50 12.14 -0.31
C GLY A 200 14.08 11.66 0.00
N LYS A 201 13.83 10.34 0.00
CA LYS A 201 12.54 9.76 0.39
C LYS A 201 12.13 10.16 1.81
N SER A 202 13.07 10.07 2.75
CA SER A 202 12.83 10.43 4.15
C SER A 202 12.51 11.92 4.32
N ARG A 203 13.20 12.79 3.57
CA ARG A 203 12.93 14.24 3.53
C ARG A 203 11.58 14.54 2.89
N LEU A 204 11.23 13.86 1.80
CA LEU A 204 9.96 14.05 1.11
C LEU A 204 8.76 13.76 2.02
N VAL A 205 8.81 12.68 2.81
CA VAL A 205 7.75 12.38 3.79
C VAL A 205 7.57 13.54 4.78
N ARG A 206 8.67 14.08 5.32
CA ARG A 206 8.62 15.23 6.24
C ARG A 206 8.11 16.49 5.55
N PHE A 207 8.54 16.71 4.31
CA PHE A 207 8.11 17.83 3.48
C PHE A 207 6.59 17.79 3.26
N CYS A 208 6.05 16.63 2.86
CA CYS A 208 4.62 16.43 2.70
C CYS A 208 3.85 16.70 4.01
N GLN A 209 4.37 16.29 5.17
CA GLN A 209 3.69 16.54 6.45
C GLN A 209 3.48 18.03 6.75
N ILE A 210 4.34 18.90 6.22
CA ILE A 210 4.30 20.34 6.44
C ILE A 210 3.51 21.04 5.33
N HIS A 211 3.75 20.65 4.07
CA HIS A 211 3.32 21.42 2.90
C HIS A 211 2.17 20.80 2.11
N ALA A 212 1.87 19.51 2.29
CA ALA A 212 0.87 18.85 1.46
C ALA A 212 -0.56 19.29 1.84
N ASP A 213 -1.34 19.56 0.79
CA ASP A 213 -2.80 19.61 0.86
C ASP A 213 -3.43 18.36 0.25
N LEU A 214 -4.75 18.29 0.24
CA LEU A 214 -5.47 17.13 -0.31
C LEU A 214 -5.27 16.99 -1.82
N ALA A 215 -5.17 18.10 -2.57
CA ALA A 215 -5.02 18.07 -4.02
C ALA A 215 -3.70 17.39 -4.43
N ASN A 216 -2.62 17.69 -3.71
CA ASN A 216 -1.31 17.11 -3.95
C ASN A 216 -1.21 15.62 -3.57
N LEU A 217 -2.10 15.10 -2.72
CA LEU A 217 -2.11 13.68 -2.33
C LEU A 217 -3.33 12.92 -2.90
N ASN A 218 -3.99 13.46 -3.93
CA ASN A 218 -5.20 12.87 -4.48
C ASN A 218 -4.96 11.47 -5.10
N ASP A 219 -3.79 11.22 -5.70
CA ASP A 219 -3.47 9.91 -6.27
C ASP A 219 -3.23 8.85 -5.17
N LEU A 220 -2.73 9.23 -3.99
CA LEU A 220 -2.72 8.37 -2.79
C LEU A 220 -4.13 8.04 -2.31
N VAL A 221 -5.03 9.04 -2.27
CA VAL A 221 -6.44 8.84 -1.91
C VAL A 221 -7.14 7.89 -2.88
N THR A 222 -6.95 8.12 -4.18
CA THR A 222 -7.48 7.26 -5.25
C THR A 222 -6.96 5.83 -5.11
N THR A 223 -5.67 5.66 -4.80
CA THR A 223 -5.06 4.36 -4.52
C THR A 223 -5.71 3.68 -3.31
N MET A 224 -5.94 4.40 -2.21
CA MET A 224 -6.65 3.84 -1.05
C MET A 224 -8.08 3.41 -1.39
N HIS A 225 -8.83 4.18 -2.18
CA HIS A 225 -10.14 3.77 -2.66
C HIS A 225 -10.10 2.49 -3.49
N ALA A 226 -9.11 2.36 -4.38
CA ALA A 226 -8.94 1.16 -5.18
C ALA A 226 -8.66 -0.06 -4.28
N ILE A 227 -7.77 0.08 -3.29
CA ILE A 227 -7.47 -1.01 -2.36
C ILE A 227 -8.68 -1.35 -1.47
N ARG A 228 -9.46 -0.36 -1.04
CA ARG A 228 -10.73 -0.59 -0.33
C ARG A 228 -11.68 -1.45 -1.17
N HIS A 229 -11.82 -1.16 -2.47
CA HIS A 229 -12.60 -1.97 -3.41
C HIS A 229 -12.07 -3.42 -3.48
N TYR A 230 -10.75 -3.61 -3.59
CA TYR A 230 -10.14 -4.95 -3.64
C TYR A 230 -10.35 -5.77 -2.36
N LEU A 231 -10.50 -5.09 -1.23
CA LEU A 231 -10.76 -5.69 0.08
C LEU A 231 -12.25 -5.79 0.43
N VAL A 232 -13.13 -5.48 -0.52
CA VAL A 232 -14.60 -5.51 -0.37
C VAL A 232 -15.06 -4.60 0.77
N LEU A 233 -14.43 -3.44 0.91
CA LEU A 233 -14.82 -2.40 1.85
C LEU A 233 -15.76 -1.39 1.19
N PRO A 234 -16.60 -0.69 1.98
CA PRO A 234 -17.48 0.34 1.45
C PRO A 234 -16.72 1.44 0.72
N THR A 235 -17.25 1.85 -0.43
CA THR A 235 -16.80 3.05 -1.14
C THR A 235 -17.18 4.28 -0.33
N LEU A 236 -16.20 5.12 -0.08
CA LEU A 236 -16.39 6.41 0.57
C LEU A 236 -16.35 7.46 -0.54
N ALA A 237 -17.52 7.77 -1.12
CA ALA A 237 -17.65 8.79 -2.17
C ALA A 237 -17.37 10.20 -1.63
#